data_AF-A0A0N9VYL2-F1
#
_entry.id   AF-A0A0N9VYL2-F1
#
_cell.length_a   1.000
_cell.length_b   1.000
_cell.length_c   1.000
_cell.angle_alpha   90.00
_cell.angle_beta   90.00
_cell.angle_gamma   90.00
#
_symmetry.space_group_name_H-M   'P 1'
#
loop_
_entity.id
_entity.type
_entity.pdbx_description
1 polymer ?
#
loop_
_entity_poly.entity_id
_entity_poly.type
_entity_poly.pdbx_seq_one_letter_code
_entity_poly.pdbx_strand_id
1 'polypeptide(L)' 'MGLTDFTPNTQDLIAVDIRTLGVIDKIKAGDIPGAMPKAATRWAALPEGPGKANHYPPQPYVECSKFLANYKSAGGTVK' A
#
# COMPACT_ATOMS: atom_id res chain seq x y z
N MET A 1 10.82 8.37 -14.84
CA MET A 1 11.88 7.88 -13.94
C MET A 1 13.15 7.42 -14.67
N GLY A 2 13.17 7.21 -16.00
CA GLY A 2 14.42 6.93 -16.73
C GLY A 2 15.13 5.63 -16.29
N LEU A 3 14.38 4.69 -15.72
CA LEU A 3 14.89 3.46 -15.13
C LEU A 3 15.24 2.47 -16.25
N THR A 4 16.40 1.83 -16.15
CA THR A 4 16.93 0.90 -17.16
C THR A 4 16.99 -0.54 -16.68
N ASP A 5 16.62 -0.81 -15.43
CA ASP A 5 16.65 -2.14 -14.83
C ASP A 5 15.40 -2.42 -13.97
N PHE A 6 15.33 -3.64 -13.44
CA PHE A 6 14.26 -4.08 -12.51
C PHE A 6 14.87 -4.69 -11.24
N THR A 7 15.97 -4.13 -10.77
CA THR A 7 16.63 -4.54 -9.53
C THR A 7 15.74 -4.24 -8.31
N PRO A 8 15.99 -4.85 -7.13
CA PRO A 8 15.21 -4.58 -5.92
C PRO A 8 15.10 -3.07 -5.60
N ASN A 9 16.19 -2.32 -5.71
CA ASN A 9 16.18 -0.87 -5.48
C ASN A 9 15.26 -0.12 -6.45
N THR A 10 15.26 -0.53 -7.71
CA THR A 10 14.38 0.05 -8.73
C THR A 10 12.92 -0.32 -8.50
N GLN A 11 12.64 -1.54 -8.06
CA GLN A 11 11.29 -1.96 -7.66
C GLN A 11 10.79 -1.16 -6.47
N ASP A 12 11.63 -0.92 -5.45
CA ASP A 12 11.30 -0.08 -4.30
C ASP A 12 11.01 1.35 -4.73
N LEU A 13 11.80 1.91 -5.66
CA LEU A 13 11.53 3.24 -6.20
C LEU A 13 10.18 3.30 -6.91
N ILE A 14 9.85 2.29 -7.73
CA ILE A 14 8.56 2.17 -8.41
C ILE A 14 7.42 2.01 -7.40
N ALA A 15 7.62 1.24 -6.33
CA ALA A 15 6.62 1.07 -5.29
C ALA A 15 6.40 2.38 -4.51
N VAL A 16 7.48 3.10 -4.21
CA VAL A 16 7.41 4.40 -3.56
C VAL A 16 6.72 5.43 -4.45
N ASP A 17 6.73 5.30 -5.77
CA ASP A 17 6.04 6.19 -6.73
C ASP A 17 4.52 6.31 -6.50
N ILE A 18 3.91 5.50 -5.62
CA ILE A 18 2.59 5.82 -5.05
C ILE A 18 2.51 7.20 -4.39
N ARG A 19 3.64 7.90 -4.19
CA ARG A 19 3.66 9.33 -3.84
C ARG A 19 2.77 10.15 -4.76
N THR A 20 2.71 9.80 -6.05
CA THR A 20 1.84 10.47 -7.05
C THR A 20 0.36 10.39 -6.70
N LEU A 21 -0.05 9.44 -5.87
CA LEU A 21 -1.43 9.28 -5.38
C LEU A 21 -1.75 10.17 -4.17
N GLY A 22 -0.74 10.85 -3.60
CA GLY A 22 -0.91 11.74 -2.44
C GLY A 22 -1.22 10.99 -1.15
N VAL A 23 -0.65 9.80 -0.97
CA VAL A 23 -0.85 8.94 0.23
C VAL A 23 0.27 9.03 1.26
N ILE A 24 1.39 9.67 0.91
CA ILE A 24 2.62 9.65 1.71
C ILE A 24 2.44 10.34 3.07
N ASP A 25 1.72 11.45 3.12
CA ASP A 25 1.52 12.18 4.37
C ASP A 25 0.66 11.37 5.35
N LYS A 26 -0.32 10.61 4.84
CA LYS A 26 -1.11 9.69 5.66
C LYS A 26 -0.26 8.56 6.22
N ILE A 27 0.58 7.95 5.38
CA ILE A 27 1.51 6.88 5.81
C ILE A 27 2.47 7.40 6.89
N LYS A 28 3.06 8.58 6.68
CA LYS A 28 3.94 9.23 7.68
C LYS A 28 3.20 9.57 8.99
N ALA A 29 1.93 9.95 8.90
CA ALA A 29 1.11 10.24 10.07
C ALA A 29 0.69 8.97 10.84
N GLY A 30 0.87 7.78 10.26
CA GLY A 30 0.42 6.49 10.78
C GLY A 30 -1.01 6.12 10.35
N ASP A 31 -1.64 6.91 9.49
CA ASP A 31 -2.96 6.65 8.91
C ASP A 31 -2.85 5.72 7.70
N ILE A 32 -2.54 4.44 7.97
CA ILE A 32 -2.46 3.40 6.95
C ILE A 32 -3.84 3.08 6.34
N PRO A 33 -4.92 2.92 7.14
CA PRO A 33 -6.26 2.70 6.59
C PRO A 33 -6.73 3.84 5.66
N GLY A 34 -6.41 5.10 5.97
CA GLY A 34 -6.78 6.23 5.13
C GLY A 34 -5.96 6.36 3.83
N ALA A 35 -4.80 5.71 3.75
CA ALA A 35 -3.97 5.63 2.55
C ALA A 35 -4.42 4.50 1.59
N MET A 36 -5.00 3.43 2.14
CA MET A 36 -5.37 2.20 1.43
C MET A 36 -6.29 2.40 0.21
N PRO A 37 -7.38 3.20 0.24
CA PRO A 37 -8.29 3.30 -0.91
C PRO A 37 -7.57 3.74 -2.19
N LYS A 38 -6.64 4.68 -2.08
CA LYS A 38 -5.85 5.15 -3.22
C LYS A 38 -4.78 4.14 -3.60
N ALA A 39 -4.07 3.56 -2.63
CA ALA A 39 -3.03 2.56 -2.90
C ALA A 39 -3.58 1.27 -3.54
N ALA A 40 -4.81 0.88 -3.21
CA ALA A 40 -5.48 -0.31 -3.77
C ALA A 40 -5.76 -0.20 -5.27
N THR A 41 -5.79 1.00 -5.84
CA THR A 41 -5.85 1.19 -7.30
C THR A 41 -4.55 0.77 -8.01
N ARG A 42 -3.42 0.71 -7.29
CA ARG A 42 -2.13 0.30 -7.84
C ARG A 42 -1.84 -1.18 -7.62
N TRP A 43 -2.25 -1.72 -6.47
CA TRP A 43 -2.03 -3.13 -6.11
C TRP A 43 -3.35 -3.82 -5.77
N ALA A 44 -3.74 -4.77 -6.62
CA ALA A 44 -4.99 -5.50 -6.49
C ALA A 44 -5.08 -6.38 -5.23
N ALA A 45 -3.96 -6.71 -4.59
CA ALA A 45 -3.95 -7.49 -3.36
C ALA A 45 -4.28 -6.65 -2.11
N LEU A 46 -4.26 -5.31 -2.22
CA LEU A 46 -4.56 -4.43 -1.09
C LEU A 46 -6.07 -4.28 -0.89
N PRO A 47 -6.55 -4.30 0.36
CA PRO A 47 -7.91 -3.91 0.68
C PRO A 47 -8.05 -2.39 0.54
N GLU A 48 -9.26 -1.91 0.27
CA GLU A 48 -9.55 -0.47 0.29
C GLU A 48 -9.63 0.09 1.71
N GLY A 49 -9.67 -0.77 2.74
CA GLY A 49 -9.68 -0.36 4.14
C GLY A 49 -10.35 -1.39 5.05
N PRO A 50 -10.61 -1.04 6.32
CA PRO A 50 -11.26 -1.93 7.28
C PRO A 50 -12.63 -2.40 6.79
N GLY A 51 -12.84 -3.72 6.74
CA GLY A 51 -14.09 -4.32 6.28
C GLY A 51 -14.38 -4.17 4.79
N LYS A 52 -13.44 -3.63 4.00
CA LYS A 52 -13.58 -3.49 2.55
C LYS A 52 -12.63 -4.45 1.83
N ALA A 53 -13.12 -5.06 0.77
CA ALA A 53 -12.33 -5.86 -0.15
C ALA A 53 -11.36 -4.97 -0.95
N ASN A 54 -10.67 -5.58 -1.91
CA ASN A 54 -9.83 -4.84 -2.85
C ASN A 54 -10.62 -4.05 -3.89
N HIS A 55 -9.90 -3.18 -4.58
CA HIS A 55 -10.44 -2.35 -5.66
C HIS A 55 -10.85 -3.15 -6.92
N TYR A 56 -10.27 -4.35 -7.12
CA TYR A 56 -10.45 -5.15 -8.34
C TYR A 56 -11.05 -6.54 -8.05
N PRO A 57 -12.36 -6.67 -7.81
CA PRO A 57 -13.02 -7.97 -7.74
C PRO A 57 -12.90 -8.71 -9.10
N PRO A 58 -12.68 -10.05 -9.13
CA PRO A 58 -12.62 -11.00 -8.03
C PRO A 58 -11.18 -11.33 -7.57
N GLN A 59 -10.21 -10.44 -7.77
CA GLN A 59 -8.81 -10.75 -7.46
C GLN A 59 -8.63 -11.08 -5.97
N PRO A 60 -7.76 -12.04 -5.60
CA PRO A 60 -7.43 -12.33 -4.21
C PRO A 60 -6.87 -11.08 -3.50
N TYR A 61 -7.22 -10.91 -2.24
CA TYR A 61 -6.76 -9.79 -1.42
C TYR A 61 -6.42 -10.23 0.00
N VAL A 62 -5.70 -9.37 0.72
CA VAL A 62 -5.39 -9.54 2.13
C VAL A 62 -6.31 -8.67 2.96
N GLU A 63 -6.91 -9.23 4.01
CA GLU A 63 -7.71 -8.47 4.98
C GLU A 63 -6.91 -7.32 5.60
N CYS A 64 -7.58 -6.19 5.82
CA CYS A 64 -6.94 -4.99 6.39
C CYS A 64 -6.26 -5.29 7.73
N SER A 65 -6.89 -6.09 8.60
CA SER A 65 -6.32 -6.50 9.88
C SER A 65 -4.99 -7.26 9.73
N LYS A 66 -4.92 -8.19 8.77
CA LYS A 66 -3.70 -8.97 8.46
C LYS A 66 -2.62 -8.08 7.86
N PHE A 67 -2.99 -7.15 6.96
CA PHE A 67 -2.04 -6.17 6.44
C PHE A 67 -1.45 -5.31 7.56
N LEU A 68 -2.29 -4.76 8.45
CA LEU A 68 -1.83 -3.91 9.56
C LEU A 68 -0.93 -4.68 10.55
N ALA A 69 -1.22 -5.96 10.80
CA ALA A 69 -0.35 -6.81 11.61
C ALA A 69 1.05 -6.97 10.98
N ASN A 70 1.10 -7.24 9.67
CA ASN A 70 2.36 -7.33 8.93
C ASN A 70 3.10 -5.98 8.86
N TYR A 71 2.38 -4.88 8.71
CA TYR A 71 2.96 -3.55 8.70
C TYR A 71 3.64 -3.21 10.03
N LYS A 72 2.98 -3.57 11.16
CA LYS A 72 3.56 -3.42 12.50
C LYS A 72 4.76 -4.34 12.72
N SER A 73 4.71 -5.60 12.27
CA SER A 73 5.85 -6.52 12.42
C SER A 73 7.08 -6.10 11.60
N ALA A 74 6.87 -5.37 10.50
CA ALA A 74 7.92 -4.72 9.73
C ALA A 74 8.45 -3.41 10.37
N GLY A 75 7.98 -3.02 11.56
CA GLY A 75 8.40 -1.82 12.29
C GLY A 75 7.57 -0.57 12.00
N GLY A 76 6.49 -0.70 11.22
CA GLY A 76 5.58 0.40 10.91
C GLY A 76 4.68 0.79 12.08
N THR A 77 4.37 2.08 12.21
CA THR A 77 3.44 2.59 13.23
C THR A 77 2.07 2.85 12.62
N VAL A 78 1.00 2.43 13.31
CA VAL A 78 -0.40 2.64 12.90
C VAL A 78 -1.13 3.39 14.01
N LYS A 79 -1.89 4.42 13.65
CA LYS A 79 -2.79 5.16 14.58
C LYS A 79 -4.24 4.75 14.42
#